data_AF-A0A947UQL6-F1
#
_entry.id   AF-A0A947UQL6-F1
#
_cell.length_a   1.000
_cell.length_b   1.000
_cell.length_c   1.000
_cell.angle_alpha   90.00
_cell.angle_beta   90.00
_cell.angle_gamma   90.00
#
_symmetry.space_group_name_H-M   'P 1'
#
loop_
_entity.id
_entity.type
_entity.pdbx_description
1 polymer ?
#
loop_
_entity_poly.entity_id
_entity_poly.type
_entity_poly.pdbx_seq_one_letter_code
_entity_poly.pdbx_strand_id
1 'polypeptide(L)'
;MKAMQKGFTLIELVVVIVILGILAATALPKFIDLRSEANEAAYQGVRGGAASAMTVNYAGCAAKNNVVTANKCVAVDNCDDTGSIMQGGLPTGYSVTAAAIAGNGTNVSCTLVLTGYTPTGPTTFSGIGAGQ
;
A
#
# COMPACT_ATOMS: atom_id res chain seq x y z
N MET A 1 -38.74 48.64 -17.92
CA MET A 1 -38.32 47.87 -19.10
C MET A 1 -38.20 46.40 -18.70
N LYS A 2 -38.97 45.50 -19.34
CA LYS A 2 -38.96 44.06 -19.05
C LYS A 2 -37.74 43.46 -19.76
N ALA A 3 -36.77 42.93 -19.01
CA ALA A 3 -35.62 42.25 -19.59
C ALA A 3 -36.12 40.98 -20.31
N MET A 4 -35.82 40.85 -21.59
CA MET A 4 -36.17 39.67 -22.39
C MET A 4 -35.24 38.53 -21.95
N GLN A 5 -35.78 37.51 -21.29
CA GLN A 5 -35.03 36.35 -20.85
C GLN A 5 -34.57 35.57 -22.08
N LYS A 6 -33.27 35.64 -22.41
CA LYS A 6 -32.67 34.84 -23.48
C LYS A 6 -32.72 33.37 -23.04
N GLY A 7 -33.54 32.57 -23.72
CA GLY A 7 -33.53 31.11 -23.54
C GLY A 7 -32.22 30.51 -24.07
N PHE A 8 -31.79 29.41 -23.44
CA PHE A 8 -30.63 28.62 -23.88
C PHE A 8 -30.96 27.93 -25.21
N THR A 9 -30.05 27.98 -26.19
CA THR A 9 -30.29 27.38 -27.51
C THR A 9 -29.95 25.88 -27.49
N LEU A 10 -30.64 25.09 -28.31
CA LEU A 10 -30.33 23.66 -28.47
C LEU A 10 -28.89 23.45 -28.99
N ILE A 11 -28.39 24.36 -29.83
CA ILE A 11 -27.02 24.27 -30.34
C ILE A 11 -25.98 24.52 -29.25
N GLU A 12 -26.23 25.43 -28.30
CA GLU A 12 -25.35 25.62 -27.14
C GLU A 12 -25.28 24.35 -26.30
N LEU A 13 -26.41 23.66 -26.09
CA LEU A 13 -26.42 22.39 -25.35
C LEU A 13 -25.59 21.32 -26.07
N VAL A 14 -25.76 21.19 -27.39
CA VAL A 14 -25.05 20.19 -28.20
C VAL A 14 -23.55 20.45 -28.22
N VAL A 15 -23.12 21.71 -28.36
CA VAL A 15 -21.70 22.06 -28.34
C VAL A 15 -21.08 21.76 -26.99
N VAL A 16 -21.79 22.02 -25.88
CA VAL A 16 -21.29 21.72 -24.53
C VAL A 16 -21.07 20.22 -24.32
N ILE A 17 -22.03 19.36 -24.71
CA ILE A 17 -21.85 17.91 -24.56
C ILE A 17 -20.73 17.36 -25.44
N VAL A 18 -20.50 17.93 -26.63
CA VAL A 18 -19.39 17.55 -27.51
C VAL A 18 -18.06 17.92 -26.87
N ILE A 19 -17.93 19.14 -26.34
CA ILE A 19 -16.72 19.57 -25.63
C ILE A 19 -16.45 18.67 -24.41
N LEU A 20 -17.47 18.42 -23.58
CA LEU A 20 -17.34 17.53 -22.43
C LEU A 20 -16.98 16.09 -22.83
N GLY A 21 -17.52 15.60 -23.96
CA GLY A 21 -17.18 14.29 -24.51
C GLY A 21 -15.70 14.16 -24.88
N ILE A 22 -15.14 15.18 -25.55
CA ILE A 22 -13.72 15.21 -25.94
C ILE A 22 -12.81 15.30 -24.70
N LEU A 23 -13.17 16.16 -23.73
CA LEU A 23 -12.44 16.28 -22.48
C LEU A 23 -12.47 14.98 -21.67
N ALA A 24 -13.63 14.32 -21.59
CA ALA A 24 -13.76 13.03 -20.90
C ALA A 24 -12.93 11.92 -21.58
N ALA A 25 -12.99 11.83 -22.90
CA ALA A 25 -12.24 10.83 -23.67
C ALA A 25 -10.72 10.94 -23.49
N THR A 26 -10.21 12.16 -23.28
CA THR A 26 -8.76 12.40 -23.10
C THR A 26 -8.31 12.38 -21.64
N ALA A 27 -9.17 12.80 -20.71
CA ALA A 27 -8.83 12.86 -19.28
C ALA A 27 -9.01 11.53 -18.53
N LEU A 28 -10.01 10.73 -18.92
CA LEU A 28 -10.35 9.49 -18.22
C LEU A 28 -9.24 8.44 -18.27
N PRO A 29 -8.55 8.18 -19.41
CA PRO A 29 -7.43 7.24 -19.44
C PRO A 29 -6.30 7.68 -18.50
N LYS A 30 -5.90 8.95 -18.54
CA LYS A 30 -4.86 9.51 -17.66
C LYS A 30 -5.21 9.37 -16.18
N PHE A 31 -6.48 9.57 -15.84
CA PHE A 31 -6.92 9.46 -14.45
C PHE A 31 -6.86 8.01 -13.93
N ILE A 32 -7.10 7.02 -14.78
CA ILE A 32 -6.94 5.60 -14.43
C ILE A 32 -5.47 5.27 -14.20
N ASP A 33 -4.59 5.74 -15.09
CA ASP A 33 -3.14 5.50 -14.98
C ASP A 33 -2.59 6.10 -13.68
N LEU A 34 -2.93 7.36 -13.37
CA LEU A 34 -2.52 8.01 -12.12
C LEU A 34 -2.99 7.29 -10.86
N ARG A 35 -4.20 6.71 -10.88
CA ARG A 35 -4.69 5.89 -9.76
C ARG A 35 -3.86 4.62 -9.59
N SER A 36 -3.53 3.96 -10.70
CA SER A 36 -2.68 2.76 -10.67
C SER A 36 -1.29 3.08 -10.14
N GLU A 37 -0.68 4.16 -10.60
CA GLU A 37 0.63 4.63 -10.13
C GLU A 37 0.61 5.01 -8.64
N ALA A 38 -0.45 5.68 -8.18
CA ALA A 38 -0.61 6.03 -6.76
C ALA A 38 -0.72 4.78 -5.88
N ASN A 39 -1.49 3.77 -6.32
CA ASN A 39 -1.59 2.50 -5.61
C ASN A 39 -0.26 1.74 -5.59
N GLU A 40 0.47 1.71 -6.70
CA GLU A 40 1.80 1.07 -6.77
C GLU A 40 2.77 1.77 -5.81
N ALA A 41 2.83 3.10 -5.83
CA ALA A 41 3.71 3.87 -4.95
C ALA A 41 3.38 3.64 -3.46
N ALA A 42 2.08 3.66 -3.10
CA ALA A 42 1.65 3.36 -1.74
C ALA A 42 2.02 1.93 -1.33
N TYR A 43 1.78 0.97 -2.22
CA TYR A 43 2.10 -0.44 -1.99
C TYR A 43 3.60 -0.64 -1.75
N GLN A 44 4.45 -0.05 -2.59
CA GLN A 44 5.91 -0.10 -2.44
C GLN A 44 6.38 0.58 -1.14
N GLY A 45 5.72 1.67 -0.74
CA GLY A 45 5.97 2.34 0.53
C GLY A 45 5.68 1.44 1.74
N VAL A 46 4.53 0.77 1.76
CA VAL A 46 4.17 -0.17 2.83
C VAL A 46 5.12 -1.37 2.84
N ARG A 47 5.47 -1.92 1.67
CA ARG A 47 6.42 -3.03 1.54
C ARG A 47 7.80 -2.68 2.08
N GLY A 48 8.30 -1.48 1.76
CA GLY A 48 9.56 -0.96 2.31
C GLY A 48 9.50 -0.74 3.82
N GLY A 49 8.37 -0.24 4.32
CA GLY A 49 8.10 -0.10 5.75
C GLY A 49 8.11 -1.44 6.49
N ALA A 50 7.46 -2.47 5.94
CA ALA A 50 7.45 -3.83 6.47
C ALA A 50 8.86 -4.43 6.55
N ALA A 51 9.65 -4.32 5.48
CA ALA A 51 11.05 -4.77 5.47
C ALA A 51 11.91 -4.05 6.52
N SER A 52 11.68 -2.75 6.69
CA SER A 52 12.40 -1.94 7.68
C SER A 52 12.01 -2.34 9.10
N ALA A 53 10.72 -2.57 9.36
CA ALA A 53 10.23 -3.02 10.66
C ALA A 53 10.84 -4.37 11.05
N MET A 54 10.91 -5.33 10.12
CA MET A 54 11.60 -6.61 10.32
C MET A 54 13.06 -6.42 10.76
N THR A 55 13.79 -5.57 10.04
CA THR A 55 15.21 -5.31 10.31
C THR A 55 15.42 -4.62 11.66
N VAL A 56 14.61 -3.61 11.99
CA VAL A 56 14.67 -2.88 13.26
C VAL A 56 14.31 -3.79 14.44
N ASN A 57 13.25 -4.60 14.31
CA ASN A 57 12.85 -5.54 15.35
C ASN A 57 13.93 -6.61 15.58
N TYR A 58 14.47 -7.20 14.52
CA TYR A 58 15.57 -8.16 14.63
C TYR A 58 16.81 -7.54 15.31
N ALA A 59 17.21 -6.32 14.92
CA ALA A 59 18.32 -5.63 15.57
C ALA A 59 18.08 -5.41 17.07
N GLY A 60 16.84 -5.04 17.45
CA GLY A 60 16.43 -4.91 18.83
C GLY A 60 16.47 -6.24 19.60
N CYS A 61 16.00 -7.33 18.98
CA CYS A 61 16.10 -8.69 19.52
C CYS A 61 17.54 -9.15 19.68
N ALA A 62 18.41 -8.95 18.69
CA ALA A 62 19.82 -9.31 18.77
C ALA A 62 20.52 -8.60 19.96
N ALA A 63 20.20 -7.31 20.21
CA ALA A 63 20.70 -6.57 21.38
C ALA A 63 20.14 -7.07 22.73
N LYS A 64 19.10 -7.91 22.70
CA LYS A 64 18.50 -8.57 23.86
C LYS A 64 18.77 -10.07 23.88
N ASN A 65 19.79 -10.53 23.16
CA ASN A 65 20.14 -11.95 23.06
C ASN A 65 18.94 -12.80 22.60
N ASN A 66 18.14 -12.23 21.70
CA ASN A 66 16.88 -12.75 21.17
C ASN A 66 15.79 -13.05 22.22
N VAL A 67 15.85 -12.40 23.39
CA VAL A 67 14.80 -12.51 24.40
C VAL A 67 13.73 -11.44 24.14
N VAL A 68 12.48 -11.89 23.96
CA VAL A 68 11.30 -11.02 23.82
C VAL A 68 11.26 -10.02 24.97
N THR A 69 11.25 -8.74 24.61
CA THR A 69 11.33 -7.63 25.55
C THR A 69 10.41 -6.53 25.07
N ALA A 70 9.47 -6.09 25.92
CA ALA A 70 8.52 -5.04 25.58
C ALA A 70 9.22 -3.82 24.93
N ASN A 71 8.65 -3.35 23.82
CA ASN A 71 9.13 -2.21 23.01
C ASN A 71 10.54 -2.33 22.44
N LYS A 72 11.20 -3.48 22.53
CA LYS A 72 12.58 -3.68 22.06
C LYS A 72 12.76 -4.93 21.22
N CYS A 73 12.02 -5.99 21.50
CA CYS A 73 12.05 -7.24 20.78
C CYS A 73 10.67 -7.88 20.85
N VAL A 74 10.03 -8.01 19.69
CA VAL A 74 8.78 -8.75 19.51
C VAL A 74 9.13 -10.05 18.78
N ALA A 75 8.51 -11.16 19.19
CA ALA A 75 8.70 -12.43 18.48
C ALA A 75 8.17 -12.33 17.05
N VAL A 76 8.92 -12.89 16.11
CA VAL A 76 8.58 -13.02 14.69
C VAL A 76 8.90 -14.45 14.30
N ASP A 77 7.87 -15.27 14.24
CA ASP A 77 7.93 -16.69 13.89
C ASP A 77 7.26 -16.94 12.54
N ASN A 78 6.56 -15.93 12.03
CA ASN A 78 5.85 -15.96 10.77
C ASN A 78 5.85 -14.58 10.11
N CYS A 79 5.82 -14.57 8.78
CA CYS A 79 5.64 -13.36 8.00
C CYS A 79 4.40 -12.54 8.39
N ASP A 80 3.29 -13.15 8.81
CA ASP A 80 2.08 -12.41 9.21
C ASP A 80 2.22 -11.66 10.56
N ASP A 81 3.27 -11.94 11.33
CA ASP A 81 3.65 -11.15 12.52
C ASP A 81 4.09 -9.71 12.17
N THR A 82 4.33 -9.40 10.89
CA THR A 82 4.72 -8.06 10.40
C THR A 82 3.84 -6.95 10.98
N GLY A 83 2.53 -7.19 11.11
CA GLY A 83 1.59 -6.20 11.63
C GLY A 83 1.85 -5.81 13.09
N SER A 84 2.48 -6.69 13.88
CA SER A 84 2.81 -6.44 15.28
C SER A 84 4.07 -5.58 15.49
N ILE A 85 4.96 -5.56 14.50
CA ILE A 85 6.25 -4.86 14.57
C ILE A 85 6.27 -3.51 13.83
N MET A 86 5.26 -3.23 13.02
CA MET A 86 5.07 -1.92 12.39
C MET A 86 4.40 -0.95 13.36
N GLN A 87 4.98 0.23 13.57
CA GLN A 87 4.32 1.28 14.35
C GLN A 87 3.00 1.69 13.69
N GLY A 88 1.89 1.54 14.42
CA GLY A 88 0.53 1.77 13.91
C GLY A 88 -0.08 0.57 13.15
N GLY A 89 0.65 -0.53 13.03
CA GLY A 89 0.20 -1.74 12.34
C GLY A 89 0.25 -1.63 10.82
N LEU A 90 -0.23 -2.67 10.15
CA LEU A 90 -0.44 -2.65 8.70
C LEU A 90 -1.63 -1.70 8.37
N PRO A 91 -1.51 -0.84 7.34
CA PRO A 91 -2.62 0.00 6.93
C PRO A 91 -3.83 -0.83 6.48
N THR A 92 -5.02 -0.24 6.56
CA THR A 92 -6.27 -0.92 6.19
C THR A 92 -6.21 -1.49 4.76
N GLY A 93 -6.63 -2.74 4.60
CA GLY A 93 -6.64 -3.45 3.32
C GLY A 93 -5.32 -4.14 2.98
N TYR A 94 -4.24 -3.88 3.72
CA TYR A 94 -2.98 -4.60 3.62
C TYR A 94 -2.96 -5.82 4.54
N SER A 95 -2.37 -6.90 4.06
CA SER A 95 -2.08 -8.11 4.84
C SER A 95 -0.77 -8.71 4.37
N VAL A 96 -0.15 -9.56 5.20
CA VAL A 96 1.04 -10.32 4.80
C VAL A 96 0.65 -11.80 4.80
N THR A 97 0.97 -12.50 3.72
CA THR A 97 0.72 -13.93 3.61
C THR A 97 1.59 -14.67 4.62
N ALA A 98 0.96 -15.54 5.42
CA ALA A 98 1.65 -16.36 6.38
C ALA A 98 2.70 -17.26 5.70
N ALA A 99 3.92 -17.21 6.22
CA ALA A 99 5.02 -18.11 5.90
C ALA A 99 5.91 -18.21 7.14
N ALA A 100 6.09 -19.43 7.65
CA ALA A 100 6.86 -19.67 8.86
C ALA A 100 8.33 -19.26 8.68
N ILE A 101 8.90 -18.66 9.72
CA ILE A 101 10.29 -18.23 9.79
C ILE A 101 10.96 -18.96 10.95
N ALA A 102 11.73 -20.00 10.64
CA ALA A 102 12.39 -20.82 11.65
C ALA A 102 13.72 -20.19 12.10
N GLY A 103 13.76 -19.71 13.34
CA GLY A 103 14.97 -19.26 14.03
C GLY A 103 15.32 -17.78 13.84
N ASN A 104 16.07 -17.28 14.82
CA ASN A 104 16.55 -15.89 14.85
C ASN A 104 17.54 -15.60 13.71
N GLY A 105 17.30 -14.52 12.97
CA GLY A 105 18.15 -14.08 11.86
C GLY A 105 17.93 -14.83 10.55
N THR A 106 17.00 -15.80 10.51
CA THR A 106 16.59 -16.48 9.28
C THR A 106 15.79 -15.54 8.39
N ASN A 107 16.19 -15.45 7.12
CA ASN A 107 15.48 -14.65 6.12
C ASN A 107 14.48 -15.52 5.35
N VAL A 108 13.24 -15.04 5.21
CA VAL A 108 12.19 -15.64 4.39
C VAL A 108 11.59 -14.56 3.49
N SER A 109 11.19 -14.94 2.27
CA SER A 109 10.52 -14.03 1.34
C SER A 109 9.04 -13.90 1.74
N CYS A 110 8.69 -12.86 2.49
CA CYS A 110 7.32 -12.56 2.88
C CYS A 110 6.59 -11.83 1.76
N THR A 111 5.31 -12.14 1.56
CA THR A 111 4.49 -11.51 0.50
C THR A 111 3.50 -10.55 1.12
N LEU A 112 3.57 -9.27 0.73
CA LEU A 112 2.55 -8.27 1.06
C LEU A 112 1.38 -8.42 0.08
N VAL A 113 0.16 -8.15 0.55
CA VAL A 113 -1.06 -8.23 -0.24
C VAL A 113 -1.90 -6.99 0.04
N LEU A 114 -2.42 -6.35 -1.00
CA LEU A 114 -3.41 -5.28 -0.91
C LEU A 114 -4.73 -5.74 -1.51
N THR A 115 -5.81 -5.66 -0.74
CA THR A 115 -7.14 -6.09 -1.18
C THR A 115 -7.62 -5.25 -2.38
N GLY A 116 -7.97 -5.91 -3.48
CA GLY A 116 -8.51 -5.25 -4.68
C GLY A 116 -7.48 -4.56 -5.58
N TYR A 117 -6.18 -4.77 -5.33
CA TYR A 117 -5.10 -4.25 -6.17
C TYR A 117 -4.05 -5.34 -6.43
N THR A 118 -3.62 -5.48 -7.69
CA THR A 118 -2.52 -6.37 -8.07
C THR A 118 -1.31 -5.51 -8.43
N PRO A 119 -0.27 -5.49 -7.59
CA PRO A 119 0.95 -4.74 -7.87
C PRO A 119 1.60 -5.24 -9.16
N THR A 120 2.15 -4.32 -9.94
CA THR A 120 2.93 -4.66 -11.14
C THR A 120 4.42 -4.81 -10.81
N GLY A 121 4.85 -4.28 -9.65
CA GLY A 121 6.19 -4.41 -9.11
C GLY A 121 6.38 -5.63 -8.17
N PRO A 122 7.54 -5.71 -7.48
CA PRO A 122 7.81 -6.77 -6.53
C PRO A 122 6.81 -6.74 -5.38
N THR A 123 6.23 -7.90 -5.07
CA THR A 123 5.25 -8.07 -3.98
C THR A 123 5.89 -8.52 -2.67
N THR A 124 7.14 -8.97 -2.73
CA THR A 124 7.83 -9.59 -1.59
C THR A 124 8.80 -8.66 -0.88
N PHE A 125 9.03 -8.93 0.40
CA PHE A 125 10.05 -8.28 1.23
C PHE A 125 10.77 -9.32 2.10
N SER A 126 11.92 -8.95 2.66
CA SER A 126 12.68 -9.83 3.56
C SER A 126 12.01 -9.85 4.94
N GLY A 127 11.40 -10.97 5.30
CA GLY A 127 11.06 -11.30 6.68
C GLY A 127 12.26 -11.83 7.41
N ILE A 128 12.42 -11.45 8.68
CA ILE A 128 13.55 -11.87 9.51
C ILE A 128 13.00 -12.43 10.81
N GLY A 129 13.34 -13.68 11.11
CA GLY A 129 12.95 -14.32 12.36
C GLY A 129 13.64 -13.66 13.55
N ALA A 130 12.93 -13.46 14.65
CA ALA A 130 13.46 -12.78 15.83
C ALA A 130 12.69 -13.18 17.09
N GLY A 131 13.33 -13.15 18.26
CA GLY A 131 12.66 -13.37 19.53
C GLY A 131 12.28 -14.82 19.85
N GLN A 132 12.90 -15.80 19.16
CA GLN A 132 12.69 -17.25 19.35
C GLN A 132 13.66 -17.87 20.36
#